data_AF-A0A174VE47-F1
#
_entry.id   AF-A0A174VE47-F1
#
_cell.length_a   1.000
_cell.length_b   1.000
_cell.length_c   1.000
_cell.angle_alpha   90.00
_cell.angle_beta   90.00
_cell.angle_gamma   90.00
#
_symmetry.space_group_name_H-M   'P 1'
#
loop_
_entity.id
_entity.type
_entity.pdbx_description
1 polymer ?
#
loop_
_entity_poly.entity_id
_entity_poly.type
_entity_poly.pdbx_seq_one_letter_code
_entity_poly.pdbx_strand_id
1 'polypeptide(L)' 'MVNMNSITEEMKKELAFTEEELKELEQARKMPITFDEDCPEISPEKAIKFRRVNPPHRLAGKSLA' A
#
# COMPACT_ATOMS: atom_id res chain seq x y z
N MET A 1 4.54 13.68 3.34
CA MET A 1 3.81 13.41 4.59
C MET A 1 2.75 14.48 4.72
N VAL A 2 1.46 14.13 4.83
CA VAL A 2 0.37 15.12 4.97
C VAL A 2 0.31 15.60 6.42
N ASN A 3 0.18 16.90 6.65
CA ASN A 3 0.04 17.46 8.00
C ASN A 3 -1.41 17.30 8.48
N MET A 4 -1.62 16.51 9.54
CA MET A 4 -2.98 16.25 10.05
C MET A 4 -3.62 17.47 10.71
N ASN A 5 -2.81 18.46 11.12
CA ASN A 5 -3.30 19.67 11.79
C ASN A 5 -3.92 20.69 10.82
N SER A 6 -3.74 20.51 9.50
CA SER A 6 -4.32 21.39 8.47
C SER A 6 -5.58 20.83 7.81
N ILE A 7 -6.07 19.66 8.25
CA ILE A 7 -7.25 19.01 7.65
C ILE A 7 -8.51 19.64 8.28
N THR A 8 -9.36 20.22 7.43
CA THR A 8 -10.65 20.77 7.85
C THR A 8 -11.62 19.67 8.24
N GLU A 9 -12.62 20.00 9.07
CA GLU A 9 -13.62 19.04 9.54
C GLU A 9 -14.46 18.44 8.39
N GLU A 10 -14.65 19.19 7.30
CA GLU A 10 -15.33 18.72 6.08
C GLU A 10 -14.50 17.64 5.38
N MET A 11 -13.19 17.89 5.18
CA MET A 11 -12.29 16.89 4.60
C MET A 11 -12.17 15.64 5.47
N LYS A 12 -12.22 15.77 6.81
CA LYS A 12 -12.23 14.59 7.71
C LYS A 12 -13.46 13.73 7.51
N LYS A 13 -14.63 14.33 7.26
CA LYS A 13 -15.86 13.58 6.98
C LYS A 13 -15.82 12.89 5.62
N GLU A 14 -15.27 13.56 4.61
CA GLU A 14 -15.09 12.96 3.27
C GLU A 14 -14.06 11.81 3.28
N LEU A 15 -13.04 11.89 4.14
CA LEU A 15 -12.03 10.84 4.31
C LEU A 15 -12.42 9.74 5.32
N ALA A 16 -13.52 9.90 6.03
CA ALA A 16 -13.97 8.91 7.01
C ALA A 16 -14.52 7.68 6.29
N PHE A 17 -14.24 6.49 6.82
CA PHE A 17 -14.80 5.24 6.33
C PHE A 17 -16.32 5.23 6.47
N THR A 18 -16.98 4.59 5.52
CA THR A 18 -18.39 4.25 5.59
C THR A 18 -18.64 3.17 6.65
N GLU A 19 -19.90 3.02 7.09
CA GLU A 19 -20.27 2.01 8.08
C GLU A 19 -19.98 0.58 7.59
N GLU A 20 -20.13 0.33 6.28
CA GLU A 20 -19.83 -0.96 5.65
C GLU A 20 -18.31 -1.25 5.70
N GLU A 21 -17.47 -0.28 5.33
CA GLU A 21 -16.00 -0.41 5.40
C GLU A 21 -15.50 -0.61 6.84
N LEU A 22 -16.12 0.06 7.82
CA LEU A 22 -15.80 -0.16 9.24
C LEU A 22 -16.12 -1.59 9.68
N LYS A 23 -17.25 -2.14 9.23
CA LYS A 23 -17.64 -3.52 9.52
C LYS A 23 -16.70 -4.54 8.87
N GLU A 24 -16.25 -4.28 7.64
CA GLU A 24 -15.23 -5.10 6.98
C GLU A 24 -13.89 -5.05 7.72
N LEU A 25 -13.45 -3.87 8.17
CA LEU A 25 -12.25 -3.72 9.00
C LEU A 25 -12.36 -4.53 10.31
N GLU A 26 -13.51 -4.51 10.98
CA GLU A 26 -13.73 -5.33 12.18
C GLU A 26 -13.66 -6.83 11.91
N GLN A 27 -14.19 -7.29 10.76
CA GLN A 27 -14.10 -8.69 10.36
C GLN A 27 -12.66 -9.09 10.01
N ALA A 28 -11.95 -8.25 9.26
CA ALA A 28 -10.54 -8.45 8.93
C ALA A 28 -9.67 -8.54 10.19
N ARG A 29 -9.96 -7.73 11.22
CA ARG A 29 -9.25 -7.81 12.52
C ARG A 29 -9.50 -9.13 13.26
N LYS A 30 -10.67 -9.77 13.08
CA LYS A 30 -10.98 -11.09 13.66
C LYS A 30 -10.27 -12.23 12.93
N MET A 31 -9.93 -12.02 11.66
CA MET A 31 -9.23 -12.99 10.80
C MET A 31 -7.88 -12.43 10.35
N PRO A 32 -6.87 -12.37 11.24
CA PRO A 32 -5.57 -11.87 10.88
C PRO A 32 -4.94 -12.73 9.78
N ILE A 33 -4.27 -12.08 8.83
CA ILE A 33 -3.44 -12.79 7.84
C ILE A 33 -2.30 -13.44 8.61
N THR A 34 -2.26 -14.77 8.62
CA THR A 34 -1.16 -15.53 9.21
C THR A 34 -0.15 -15.85 8.12
N PHE A 35 1.11 -15.53 8.38
CA PHE A 35 2.22 -16.02 7.55
C PHE A 35 2.61 -17.41 8.05
N ASP A 36 2.35 -18.42 7.24
CA ASP A 36 2.63 -19.82 7.53
C ASP A 36 3.76 -20.35 6.64
N GLU A 37 3.98 -21.66 6.67
CA GLU A 37 5.02 -22.32 5.86
C GLU A 37 4.73 -22.22 4.36
N ASP A 38 3.45 -22.10 3.97
CA ASP A 38 3.00 -21.96 2.59
C ASP A 38 3.06 -20.49 2.10
N CYS A 39 2.97 -19.52 3.01
CA CYS A 39 3.01 -18.08 2.75
C CYS A 39 4.05 -17.37 3.64
N PRO A 40 5.36 -17.57 3.39
CA PRO A 40 6.40 -16.97 4.19
C PRO A 40 6.49 -15.46 3.95
N GLU A 41 6.81 -14.71 5.01
CA GLU A 41 7.06 -13.28 4.89
C GLU A 41 8.18 -12.98 3.87
N ILE A 42 7.84 -12.11 2.91
CA ILE A 42 8.79 -11.57 1.95
C ILE A 42 9.50 -10.41 2.63
N SER A 43 10.69 -10.68 3.17
CA SER A 43 11.55 -9.63 3.70
C SER A 43 12.03 -8.68 2.58
N PRO A 44 12.37 -7.41 2.88
CA PRO A 44 12.95 -6.48 1.91
C PRO A 44 14.20 -7.04 1.23
N GLU A 45 15.01 -7.82 1.94
CA GLU A 45 16.19 -8.50 1.38
C GLU A 45 15.84 -9.55 0.33
N LYS A 46 14.73 -10.28 0.54
CA LYS A 46 14.18 -11.20 -0.46
C LYS A 46 13.59 -10.42 -1.64
N ALA A 47 12.93 -9.30 -1.39
CA ALA A 47 12.32 -8.44 -2.43
C ALA A 47 13.35 -7.92 -3.46
N ILE A 48 14.57 -7.62 -3.03
CA ILE A 48 15.66 -7.16 -3.92
C ILE A 48 16.10 -8.25 -4.92
N LYS A 49 15.89 -9.54 -4.58
CA LYS A 49 16.26 -10.66 -5.46
C LYS A 49 15.28 -10.84 -6.63
N PHE A 50 14.10 -10.21 -6.59
CA PHE A 50 13.13 -10.32 -7.68
C PHE A 50 13.58 -9.47 -8.87
N ARG A 51 13.70 -10.12 -10.03
CA ARG A 51 13.99 -9.46 -11.29
C ARG A 51 12.69 -9.00 -11.94
N ARG A 52 12.66 -7.76 -12.42
CA ARG A 52 11.57 -7.28 -13.28
C ARG A 52 11.50 -8.13 -14.55
N VAL A 53 10.36 -8.78 -14.76
CA VAL A 53 10.07 -9.58 -15.96
C VAL A 53 9.70 -8.69 -17.15
N ASN A 54 9.03 -7.56 -16.90
CA ASN A 54 8.79 -6.55 -17.91
C ASN A 54 9.93 -5.53 -17.88
N PRO A 55 10.73 -5.41 -18.96
CA PRO A 55 11.78 -4.40 -19.00
C PRO A 55 11.17 -3.01 -18.83
N PRO A 56 11.88 -2.07 -18.17
CA PRO A 56 11.42 -0.69 -18.12
C PRO A 56 11.25 -0.21 -19.57
N HIS A 57 10.08 0.37 -19.88
CA HIS A 57 9.91 1.09 -21.12
C HIS A 57 11.03 2.13 -21.19
N ARG A 58 11.93 1.99 -22.16
CA ARG A 58 12.93 3.03 -22.43
C ARG A 58 12.13 4.32 -22.64
N LEU A 59 12.22 5.24 -21.68
CA LEU A 59 11.79 6.61 -21.91
C LEU A 59 12.68 7.09 -23.06
N ALA A 60 12.11 7.13 -24.26
CA ALA A 60 12.78 7.64 -25.43
C ALA A 60 13.11 9.11 -25.16
N GLY A 61 14.40 9.42 -25.05
CA GLY A 61 14.93 10.78 -25.06
C GLY A 61 14.98 11.48 -23.70
N LYS A 62 16.20 11.65 -23.20
CA LYS A 62 16.83 12.95 -22.88
C LYS A 62 18.17 12.67 -22.18
N SER A 63 19.23 12.60 -22.98
CA SER A 63 20.56 12.98 -22.50
C SER A 63 20.54 14.49 -22.28
N LEU A 64 20.51 14.92 -21.01
CA LEU A 64 20.86 16.30 -20.66
C LEU A 64 22.39 16.35 -20.60
N ALA A 65 22.99 16.74 -21.72
CA ALA A 65 24.34 17.27 -21.83
C ALA A 65 24.22 18.71 -22.33
#